data_AF-A0A2N7N2W7-F1
#
_entry.id   AF-A0A2N7N2W7-F1
#
_cell.length_a   1.000
_cell.length_b   1.000
_cell.length_c   1.000
_cell.angle_alpha   90.00
_cell.angle_beta   90.00
_cell.angle_gamma   90.00
#
_symmetry.space_group_name_H-M   'P 1'
#
loop_
_entity.id
_entity.type
_entity.pdbx_description
1 polymer ?
#
loop_
_entity_poly.entity_id
_entity_poly.type
_entity_poly.pdbx_seq_one_letter_code
_entity_poly.pdbx_strand_id
1 'polypeptide(L)'
;MSTVQAISDKRLVKKAEKYLKSHHDEVYWLIWRIGIETGLRITDITKLGYDNINFESGEVVVIESKGTLARQARARHKVLKSVKNELLNYYKRDHTKLLSVYVCDYRHITDLVPRCWKDSVQTRLEEATKSAPVKKRVAYLSPRTLTALKKRQRVWQGRDSGFIFSRATLGSNRAKRQRGVISRQACWRVFSCLSCCIDELRQHKIGCHSLRKIFARHLYHSSDMDIGLVATIIGHQSVATTLRYIGISDEDTRRAQLRLFDYFFA
;
A
#
# COMPACT_ATOMS: atom_id res chain seq x y z
N MET A 1 -7.46 18.01 4.85
CA MET A 1 -6.55 17.13 5.62
C MET A 1 -5.33 17.96 5.99
N SER A 2 -5.08 18.17 7.28
CA SER A 2 -3.89 18.89 7.74
C SER A 2 -2.60 18.20 7.23
N THR A 3 -1.73 18.98 6.61
CA THR A 3 -0.47 18.51 6.03
C THR A 3 0.51 18.17 7.16
N VAL A 4 0.43 16.95 7.66
CA VAL A 4 1.46 16.40 8.56
C VAL A 4 2.78 16.33 7.78
N GLN A 5 3.77 17.11 8.20
CA GLN A 5 5.12 17.08 7.63
C GLN A 5 5.83 15.77 7.99
N ALA A 6 6.64 15.27 7.05
CA ALA A 6 7.49 14.10 7.28
C ALA A 6 8.60 14.46 8.28
N ILE A 7 9.05 13.47 9.05
CA ILE A 7 10.28 13.64 9.87
C ILE A 7 11.44 13.67 8.88
N SER A 8 12.11 14.83 8.77
CA SER A 8 13.22 15.05 7.84
C SER A 8 14.57 14.64 8.42
N ASP A 9 14.73 14.71 9.75
CA ASP A 9 15.98 14.39 10.42
C ASP A 9 16.16 12.87 10.65
N LYS A 10 17.25 12.35 10.11
CA LYS A 10 17.68 10.95 10.26
C LYS A 10 17.91 10.57 11.74
N ARG A 11 18.35 11.51 12.58
CA ARG A 11 18.60 11.28 14.01
C ARG A 11 17.29 10.98 14.75
N LEU A 12 16.25 11.76 14.46
CA LEU A 12 14.91 11.57 15.03
C LEU A 12 14.28 10.25 14.63
N VAL A 13 14.43 9.84 13.35
CA VAL A 13 13.94 8.53 12.88
C VAL A 13 14.61 7.38 13.64
N LYS A 14 15.93 7.46 13.88
CA LYS A 14 16.67 6.47 14.67
C LYS A 14 16.28 6.48 16.15
N LYS A 15 16.02 7.66 16.72
CA LYS A 15 15.56 7.81 18.12
C LYS A 15 14.18 7.16 18.31
N ALA A 16 13.25 7.40 17.39
CA ALA A 16 11.94 6.73 17.37
C ALA A 16 12.08 5.20 17.24
N GLU A 17 12.94 4.72 16.35
CA GLU A 17 13.20 3.29 16.18
C GLU A 17 13.74 2.66 17.48
N LYS A 18 14.71 3.30 18.13
CA LYS A 18 15.29 2.82 19.40
C LYS A 18 14.23 2.76 20.51
N TYR A 19 13.39 3.80 20.60
CA TYR A 19 12.31 3.86 21.58
C TYR A 19 11.30 2.71 21.39
N LEU A 20 10.87 2.46 20.15
CA LEU A 20 9.94 1.37 19.84
C LEU A 20 10.51 0.01 20.23
N LYS A 21 11.82 -0.20 20.00
CA LYS A 21 12.49 -1.45 20.31
C LYS A 21 12.60 -1.74 21.81
N SER A 22 12.71 -0.70 22.65
CA SER A 22 12.89 -0.88 24.11
C SER A 22 11.58 -0.89 24.91
N HIS A 23 10.53 -0.21 24.43
CA HIS A 23 9.28 -0.03 25.22
C HIS A 23 8.08 -0.81 24.69
N HIS A 24 8.16 -1.35 23.47
CA HIS A 24 7.05 -2.06 22.85
C HIS A 24 7.48 -3.43 22.33
N ASP A 25 6.49 -4.28 22.02
CA ASP A 25 6.70 -5.56 21.37
C ASP A 25 7.50 -5.38 20.06
N GLU A 26 8.44 -6.31 19.80
CA GLU A 26 9.32 -6.33 18.63
C GLU A 26 8.55 -6.14 17.32
N VAL A 27 7.29 -6.59 17.26
CA VAL A 27 6.38 -6.40 16.11
C VAL A 27 6.29 -4.93 15.67
N TYR A 28 6.13 -4.00 16.62
CA TYR A 28 5.95 -2.59 16.27
C TYR A 28 7.23 -1.97 15.72
N TRP A 29 8.38 -2.37 16.25
CA TRP A 29 9.68 -1.99 15.73
C TRP A 29 9.90 -2.56 14.32
N LEU A 30 9.58 -3.83 14.07
CA LEU A 30 9.67 -4.43 12.73
C LEU A 30 8.77 -3.72 11.71
N ILE A 31 7.52 -3.41 12.09
CA ILE A 31 6.59 -2.68 11.21
C ILE A 31 7.12 -1.28 10.90
N TRP A 32 7.70 -0.59 11.89
CA TRP A 32 8.34 0.71 11.68
C TRP A 32 9.47 0.60 10.66
N ARG A 33 10.38 -0.36 10.86
CA ARG A 33 11.52 -0.60 9.94
C ARG A 33 11.09 -0.94 8.52
N ILE A 34 10.18 -1.89 8.34
CA ILE A 34 9.65 -2.24 7.01
C ILE A 34 8.98 -1.02 6.38
N GLY A 35 8.25 -0.22 7.17
CA GLY A 35 7.59 0.99 6.68
C GLY A 35 8.56 2.06 6.18
N ILE A 36 9.66 2.31 6.90
CA ILE A 36 10.68 3.29 6.49
C ILE A 36 11.59 2.79 5.37
N GLU A 37 11.74 1.46 5.19
CA GLU A 37 12.59 0.87 4.14
C GLU A 37 11.83 0.67 2.81
N THR A 38 10.54 0.34 2.86
CA THR A 38 9.74 -0.03 1.66
C THR A 38 8.73 1.03 1.23
N GLY A 39 8.35 1.91 2.17
CA GLY A 39 7.23 2.83 2.00
C GLY A 39 5.90 2.13 1.71
N LEU A 40 5.72 0.86 2.05
CA LEU A 40 4.44 0.15 1.90
C LEU A 40 3.35 0.77 2.80
N ARG A 41 2.08 0.59 2.45
CA ARG A 41 0.99 1.02 3.34
C ARG A 41 0.95 0.07 4.52
N ILE A 42 0.61 0.61 5.70
CA ILE A 42 0.54 -0.18 6.94
C ILE A 42 -0.36 -1.43 6.80
N THR A 43 -1.47 -1.32 6.07
CA THR A 43 -2.41 -2.42 5.82
C THR A 43 -1.80 -3.55 5.02
N ASP A 44 -0.85 -3.21 4.15
CA ASP A 44 -0.15 -4.16 3.30
C ASP A 44 0.97 -4.81 4.11
N ILE A 45 1.71 -4.00 4.90
CA ILE A 45 2.75 -4.48 5.82
C ILE A 45 2.18 -5.49 6.82
N THR A 46 1.04 -5.18 7.46
CA THR A 46 0.44 -6.06 8.48
C THR A 46 0.01 -7.42 7.93
N LYS A 47 -0.20 -7.52 6.61
CA LYS A 47 -0.64 -8.75 5.92
C LYS A 47 0.50 -9.50 5.23
N LEU A 48 1.75 -9.08 5.42
CA LEU A 48 2.90 -9.78 4.88
C LEU A 48 3.02 -11.19 5.47
N GLY A 49 3.13 -12.18 4.59
CA GLY A 49 3.57 -13.53 4.92
C GLY A 49 5.06 -13.70 4.65
N TYR A 50 5.66 -14.76 5.21
CA TYR A 50 7.07 -15.08 4.96
C TYR A 50 7.31 -15.44 3.49
N ASP A 51 6.33 -16.04 2.82
CA ASP A 51 6.40 -16.40 1.39
C ASP A 51 6.47 -15.18 0.45
N ASN A 52 6.17 -13.98 0.96
CA ASN A 52 6.27 -12.75 0.18
C ASN A 52 7.72 -12.20 0.14
N ILE A 53 8.64 -12.79 0.90
CA ILE A 53 9.99 -12.27 1.10
C ILE A 53 11.01 -13.26 0.55
N ASN A 54 11.79 -12.82 -0.42
CA ASN A 54 13.00 -13.51 -0.81
C ASN A 54 14.13 -13.12 0.17
N PHE A 55 14.52 -14.08 1.00
CA PHE A 55 15.51 -13.89 2.07
C PHE A 55 16.97 -13.83 1.61
N GLU A 56 17.24 -14.13 0.35
CA GLU A 56 18.56 -14.05 -0.28
C GLU A 56 18.74 -12.69 -0.96
N SER A 57 17.78 -12.29 -1.80
CA SER A 57 17.82 -11.00 -2.51
C SER A 57 17.33 -9.81 -1.67
N GLY A 58 16.58 -10.08 -0.58
CA GLY A 58 15.92 -9.05 0.22
C GLY A 58 14.67 -8.44 -0.44
N GLU A 59 14.22 -9.02 -1.54
CA GLU A 59 13.04 -8.59 -2.28
C GLU A 59 11.75 -8.95 -1.53
N VAL A 60 10.82 -8.01 -1.46
CA VAL A 60 9.48 -8.19 -0.90
C VAL A 60 8.44 -7.89 -1.98
N VAL A 61 7.62 -8.89 -2.28
CA VAL A 61 6.57 -8.78 -3.29
C VAL A 61 5.21 -8.66 -2.62
N VAL A 62 4.53 -7.54 -2.85
CA VAL A 62 3.21 -7.26 -2.28
C VAL A 62 2.18 -7.08 -3.37
N ILE A 63 1.02 -7.67 -3.17
CA ILE A 63 -0.14 -7.47 -4.04
C ILE A 63 -0.88 -6.19 -3.60
N GLU A 64 -0.93 -5.17 -4.47
CA GLU A 64 -1.66 -3.95 -4.19
C GLU A 64 -3.17 -4.18 -4.33
N SER A 65 -3.92 -4.02 -3.24
CA SER A 65 -5.37 -4.27 -3.23
C SER A 65 -6.13 -3.30 -4.15
N LYS A 66 -5.88 -1.98 -4.03
CA LYS A 66 -6.64 -0.97 -4.81
C LYS A 66 -6.42 -1.09 -6.31
N GLY A 67 -5.17 -1.30 -6.74
CA GLY A 67 -4.83 -1.44 -8.15
C GLY A 67 -5.42 -2.71 -8.76
N THR A 68 -5.42 -3.80 -8.00
CA THR A 68 -6.01 -5.08 -8.43
C THR A 68 -7.53 -4.97 -8.57
N LEU A 69 -8.21 -4.37 -7.59
CA LEU A 69 -9.66 -4.12 -7.66
C LEU A 69 -10.02 -3.24 -8.87
N ALA A 70 -9.24 -2.21 -9.16
CA ALA A 70 -9.46 -1.37 -10.34
C ALA A 70 -9.32 -2.15 -11.66
N ARG A 71 -8.36 -3.08 -11.75
CA ARG A 71 -8.19 -3.94 -12.94
C ARG A 71 -9.31 -4.97 -13.07
N GLN A 72 -9.74 -5.57 -11.97
CA GLN A 72 -10.91 -6.45 -11.91
C GLN A 72 -12.19 -5.72 -12.37
N ALA A 73 -12.42 -4.50 -11.89
CA ALA A 73 -13.56 -3.68 -12.31
C ALA A 73 -13.53 -3.39 -13.82
N ARG A 74 -12.36 -3.08 -14.40
CA ARG A 74 -12.21 -2.88 -15.85
C ARG A 74 -12.48 -4.15 -16.65
N ALA A 75 -11.98 -5.29 -16.19
CA ALA A 75 -12.25 -6.59 -16.83
C ALA A 75 -13.76 -6.89 -16.83
N ARG A 76 -14.43 -6.67 -15.70
CA ARG A 76 -15.89 -6.79 -15.58
C ARG A 76 -16.62 -5.86 -16.54
N HIS A 77 -16.23 -4.58 -16.62
CA HIS A 77 -16.82 -3.62 -17.54
C HIS A 77 -16.65 -4.02 -19.02
N LYS A 78 -15.52 -4.66 -19.38
CA LYS A 78 -15.30 -5.17 -20.74
C LYS A 78 -16.34 -6.23 -21.12
N VAL A 79 -16.61 -7.18 -20.22
CA VAL A 79 -17.64 -8.21 -20.41
C VAL A 79 -19.03 -7.59 -20.53
N LEU A 80 -19.40 -6.67 -19.64
CA LEU A 80 -20.71 -6.01 -19.68
C LEU A 80 -20.96 -5.23 -20.98
N LYS A 81 -19.92 -4.58 -21.52
CA LYS A 81 -20.00 -3.93 -22.84
C LYS A 81 -20.19 -4.94 -23.97
N SER A 82 -19.51 -6.10 -23.92
CA SER A 82 -19.73 -7.20 -24.87
C SER A 82 -21.17 -7.69 -24.83
N VAL A 83 -21.67 -7.99 -23.62
CA VAL A 83 -23.05 -8.46 -23.41
C VAL A 83 -24.06 -7.44 -23.92
N LYS A 84 -23.85 -6.14 -23.69
CA LYS A 84 -24.73 -5.09 -24.25
C LYS A 84 -24.80 -5.19 -25.78
N ASN A 85 -23.67 -5.35 -26.46
CA ASN A 85 -23.64 -5.49 -27.92
C ASN A 85 -24.32 -6.79 -28.39
N GLU A 86 -24.12 -7.90 -27.67
CA GLU A 86 -24.80 -9.18 -27.94
C GLU A 86 -26.32 -9.04 -27.81
N LEU A 87 -26.82 -8.35 -26.77
CA LEU A 87 -28.25 -8.09 -26.58
C LEU A 87 -28.84 -7.18 -27.66
N LEU A 88 -28.11 -6.14 -28.09
CA LEU A 88 -28.54 -5.29 -29.20
C LEU A 88 -28.74 -6.11 -30.48
N ASN A 89 -27.87 -7.08 -30.74
CA ASN A 89 -28.01 -7.97 -31.88
C ASN A 89 -29.17 -8.98 -31.70
N TYR A 90 -29.33 -9.53 -30.49
CA TYR A 90 -30.39 -10.49 -30.16
C TYR A 90 -31.80 -9.89 -30.30
N TYR A 91 -32.00 -8.65 -29.82
CA TYR A 91 -33.29 -7.95 -29.89
C TYR A 91 -33.49 -7.13 -31.16
N LYS A 92 -32.66 -7.30 -32.20
CA LYS A 92 -32.75 -6.50 -33.44
C LYS A 92 -34.15 -6.49 -34.09
N ARG A 93 -34.95 -7.54 -33.88
CA ARG A 93 -36.33 -7.66 -34.38
C ARG A 93 -37.40 -7.14 -33.40
N ASP A 94 -37.09 -7.11 -32.10
CA ASP A 94 -37.99 -6.63 -31.04
C ASP A 94 -37.61 -5.19 -30.64
N HIS A 95 -38.25 -4.22 -31.31
CA HIS A 95 -37.93 -2.80 -31.18
C HIS A 95 -38.09 -2.28 -29.75
N THR A 96 -39.05 -2.80 -28.97
CA THR A 96 -39.30 -2.36 -27.59
C THR A 96 -38.14 -2.72 -26.67
N LYS A 97 -37.64 -3.96 -26.76
CA LYS A 97 -36.49 -4.42 -25.98
C LYS A 97 -35.17 -3.87 -26.50
N LEU A 98 -35.07 -3.61 -27.81
CA LEU A 98 -33.91 -2.98 -28.40
C LEU A 98 -33.69 -1.58 -27.84
N LEU A 99 -34.75 -0.77 -27.76
CA LEU A 99 -34.72 0.57 -27.16
C LEU A 99 -34.32 0.54 -25.69
N SER A 100 -34.86 -0.39 -24.90
CA SER A 100 -34.51 -0.50 -23.47
C SER A 100 -33.03 -0.85 -23.26
N VAL A 101 -32.49 -1.76 -24.07
CA VAL A 101 -31.06 -2.13 -24.06
C VAL A 101 -30.17 -0.98 -24.51
N TYR A 102 -30.59 -0.19 -25.51
CA TYR A 102 -29.82 0.94 -26.01
C TYR A 102 -29.67 2.04 -24.97
N VAL A 103 -30.78 2.43 -24.32
CA VAL A 103 -30.84 3.49 -23.30
C VAL A 103 -30.16 3.07 -22.00
N CYS A 104 -30.22 1.79 -21.63
CA CYS A 104 -29.64 1.30 -20.38
C CYS A 104 -28.10 1.43 -20.36
N ASP A 105 -27.54 1.96 -19.27
CA ASP A 105 -26.08 1.97 -19.06
C ASP A 105 -25.58 0.51 -18.96
N TYR A 106 -24.43 0.24 -19.57
CA TYR A 106 -23.86 -1.12 -19.61
C TYR A 106 -23.63 -1.72 -18.21
N ARG A 107 -23.51 -0.90 -17.16
CA ARG A 107 -23.35 -1.38 -15.77
C ARG A 107 -24.58 -2.09 -15.23
N HIS A 108 -25.78 -1.77 -15.74
CA HIS A 108 -27.05 -2.35 -15.31
C HIS A 108 -27.63 -3.31 -16.36
N ILE A 109 -26.84 -3.66 -17.38
CA ILE A 109 -27.31 -4.48 -18.50
C ILE A 109 -27.75 -5.89 -18.08
N THR A 110 -27.25 -6.38 -16.94
CA THR A 110 -27.59 -7.69 -16.37
C THR A 110 -29.08 -7.87 -16.09
N ASP A 111 -29.81 -6.78 -15.89
CA ASP A 111 -31.25 -6.81 -15.58
C ASP A 111 -32.09 -7.10 -16.84
N LEU A 112 -31.55 -6.76 -18.01
CA LEU A 112 -32.19 -6.96 -19.32
C LEU A 112 -31.75 -8.27 -20.00
N VAL A 113 -30.91 -9.08 -19.34
CA VAL A 113 -30.44 -10.37 -19.88
C VAL A 113 -31.54 -11.44 -19.76
N PRO A 114 -31.86 -12.17 -20.86
CA PRO A 114 -32.77 -13.32 -20.81
C PRO A 114 -32.36 -14.35 -19.75
N ARG A 115 -33.34 -15.05 -19.16
CA ARG A 115 -33.08 -16.07 -18.13
C ARG A 115 -32.06 -17.12 -18.58
N CYS A 116 -32.14 -17.57 -19.83
CA CYS A 116 -31.22 -18.56 -20.40
C CYS A 116 -29.76 -18.10 -20.51
N TRP A 117 -29.49 -16.80 -20.45
CA TRP A 117 -28.14 -16.23 -20.56
C TRP A 117 -27.55 -15.84 -19.21
N LYS A 118 -28.36 -15.79 -18.14
CA LYS A 118 -27.90 -15.28 -16.83
C LYS A 118 -26.71 -16.06 -16.29
N ASP A 119 -26.77 -17.39 -16.33
CA ASP A 119 -25.69 -18.24 -15.82
C ASP A 119 -24.41 -18.07 -16.66
N SER A 120 -24.54 -18.09 -17.99
CA SER A 120 -23.41 -17.86 -18.92
C SER A 120 -22.75 -16.49 -18.70
N VAL A 121 -23.54 -15.43 -18.52
CA VAL A 121 -23.02 -14.08 -18.27
C VAL A 121 -22.35 -14.00 -16.91
N GLN A 122 -22.92 -14.63 -15.88
CA GLN A 122 -22.34 -14.66 -14.54
C GLN A 122 -20.98 -15.38 -14.55
N THR A 123 -20.89 -16.55 -15.19
CA THR A 123 -19.63 -17.28 -15.37
C THR A 123 -18.59 -16.43 -16.09
N ARG A 124 -18.95 -15.78 -17.20
CA ARG A 124 -18.05 -14.86 -17.93
C ARG A 124 -17.55 -13.70 -17.06
N LEU A 125 -18.41 -13.13 -16.23
CA LEU A 125 -18.04 -12.04 -15.31
C LEU A 125 -17.07 -12.53 -14.22
N GLU A 126 -17.28 -13.73 -13.70
CA GLU A 126 -16.42 -14.34 -12.69
C GLU A 126 -15.05 -14.72 -13.28
N GLU A 127 -15.03 -15.35 -14.45
CA GLU A 127 -13.80 -15.69 -15.17
C GLU A 127 -12.98 -14.45 -15.52
N ALA A 128 -13.62 -13.40 -16.04
CA ALA A 128 -12.95 -12.14 -16.34
C ALA A 128 -12.39 -11.47 -15.08
N THR A 129 -13.09 -11.59 -13.94
CA THR A 129 -12.61 -11.04 -12.66
C THR A 129 -11.43 -11.85 -12.10
N LYS A 130 -11.47 -13.18 -12.20
CA LYS A 130 -10.41 -14.09 -11.75
C LYS A 130 -9.14 -14.00 -12.61
N SER A 131 -9.31 -13.88 -13.93
CA SER A 131 -8.20 -13.75 -14.90
C SER A 131 -7.56 -12.36 -14.91
N ALA A 132 -8.17 -11.36 -14.28
CA ALA A 132 -7.65 -10.00 -14.29
C ALA A 132 -6.25 -9.92 -13.65
N PRO A 133 -5.27 -9.26 -14.31
CA PRO A 133 -3.88 -9.27 -13.84
C PRO A 133 -3.72 -8.52 -12.53
N VAL A 134 -3.17 -9.20 -11.53
CA VAL A 134 -2.90 -8.63 -10.21
C VAL A 134 -1.80 -7.57 -10.27
N LYS A 135 -1.97 -6.45 -9.55
CA LYS A 135 -0.93 -5.42 -9.47
C LYS A 135 0.05 -5.76 -8.34
N LYS A 136 1.24 -6.22 -8.70
CA LYS A 136 2.33 -6.47 -7.77
C LYS A 136 3.18 -5.21 -7.60
N ARG A 137 3.71 -5.00 -6.40
CA ARG A 137 4.71 -3.99 -6.08
C ARG A 137 5.88 -4.69 -5.43
N VAL A 138 7.07 -4.37 -5.92
CA VAL A 138 8.34 -4.86 -5.39
C VAL A 138 8.93 -3.79 -4.48
N ALA A 139 9.49 -4.22 -3.36
CA ALA A 139 10.28 -3.39 -2.47
C ALA A 139 11.48 -4.20 -1.94
N TYR A 140 12.44 -3.52 -1.31
CA TYR A 140 13.64 -4.16 -0.77
C TYR A 140 13.77 -3.89 0.71
N LEU A 141 14.30 -4.88 1.44
CA LEU A 141 14.59 -4.79 2.86
C LEU A 141 16.09 -4.87 3.11
N SER A 142 16.54 -4.19 4.16
CA SER A 142 17.95 -4.26 4.55
C SER A 142 18.30 -5.61 5.17
N PRO A 143 19.57 -6.05 5.09
CA PRO A 143 20.03 -7.31 5.70
C PRO A 143 19.68 -7.41 7.19
N ARG A 144 19.79 -6.29 7.91
CA ARG A 144 19.42 -6.21 9.33
C ARG A 144 17.95 -6.51 9.58
N THR A 145 17.05 -6.10 8.68
CA THR A 145 15.60 -6.40 8.80
C THR A 145 15.38 -7.88 8.49
N LEU A 146 16.02 -8.41 7.45
CA LEU A 146 15.93 -9.81 7.07
C LEU A 146 16.41 -10.74 8.19
N THR A 147 17.52 -10.44 8.85
CA THR A 147 18.00 -11.22 10.01
C THR A 147 16.97 -11.27 11.13
N ALA A 148 16.33 -10.13 11.45
CA ALA A 148 15.30 -10.07 12.47
C ALA A 148 14.05 -10.86 12.07
N LEU A 149 13.64 -10.80 10.81
CA LEU A 149 12.53 -11.58 10.27
C LEU A 149 12.84 -13.08 10.28
N LYS A 150 14.05 -13.51 9.91
CA LYS A 150 14.52 -14.91 10.01
C LYS A 150 14.49 -15.40 11.46
N LYS A 151 14.99 -14.59 12.40
CA LYS A 151 14.94 -14.91 13.83
C LYS A 151 13.49 -15.10 14.29
N ARG A 152 12.59 -14.17 13.91
CA ARG A 152 11.18 -14.24 14.25
C ARG A 152 10.50 -15.48 13.66
N GLN A 153 10.78 -15.81 12.41
CA GLN A 153 10.24 -17.00 11.73
C GLN A 153 10.56 -18.27 12.50
N ARG A 154 11.82 -18.43 12.95
CA ARG A 154 12.25 -19.60 13.73
C ARG A 154 11.55 -19.70 15.08
N VAL A 155 11.32 -18.57 15.76
CA VAL A 155 10.68 -18.56 17.09
C VAL A 155 9.19 -18.90 17.01
N TRP A 156 8.51 -18.44 15.96
CA TRP A 156 7.04 -18.52 15.86
C TRP A 156 6.53 -19.49 14.80
N GLN A 157 7.41 -20.34 14.26
CA GLN A 157 7.09 -21.32 13.24
C GLN A 157 5.88 -22.17 13.67
N GLY A 158 4.85 -22.21 12.82
CA GLY A 158 3.62 -23.01 13.05
C GLY A 158 2.56 -22.33 13.94
N ARG A 159 2.87 -21.24 14.65
CA ARG A 159 1.89 -20.48 15.46
C ARG A 159 1.40 -19.19 14.81
N ASP A 160 2.08 -18.76 13.75
CA ASP A 160 1.88 -17.49 13.06
C ASP A 160 0.77 -17.51 12.00
N SER A 161 0.11 -18.66 11.76
CA SER A 161 -0.97 -18.80 10.78
C SER A 161 -0.57 -18.30 9.37
N GLY A 162 0.72 -18.38 9.02
CA GLY A 162 1.26 -17.92 7.74
C GLY A 162 1.55 -16.42 7.62
N PHE A 163 1.28 -15.61 8.65
CA PHE A 163 1.53 -14.15 8.63
C PHE A 163 2.62 -13.73 9.61
N ILE A 164 3.54 -12.87 9.16
CA ILE A 164 4.64 -12.34 9.98
C ILE A 164 4.12 -11.59 11.22
N PHE A 165 2.99 -10.88 11.04
CA PHE A 165 2.36 -10.03 12.05
C PHE A 165 1.01 -10.59 12.54
N SER A 166 0.92 -11.92 12.65
CA SER A 166 -0.23 -12.58 13.26
C SER A 166 -0.40 -12.19 14.72
N ARG A 167 -1.65 -11.99 15.16
CA ARG A 167 -1.96 -11.62 16.54
C ARG A 167 -1.58 -12.69 17.55
N ALA A 168 -1.53 -13.95 17.12
CA ALA A 168 -1.08 -15.08 17.94
C ALA A 168 0.38 -14.93 18.43
N THR A 169 1.19 -14.15 17.70
CA THR A 169 2.63 -13.94 17.97
C THR A 169 2.92 -12.69 18.80
N LEU A 170 1.89 -11.97 19.26
CA LEU A 170 2.03 -10.77 20.11
C LEU A 170 2.10 -11.15 21.58
N GLY A 171 2.79 -10.34 22.40
CA GLY A 171 2.85 -10.53 23.85
C GLY A 171 1.50 -10.38 24.56
N SER A 172 0.55 -9.61 23.99
CA SER A 172 -0.75 -9.31 24.61
C SER A 172 -1.70 -10.51 24.63
N ASN A 173 -2.13 -10.93 25.83
CA ASN A 173 -3.07 -12.05 26.03
C ASN A 173 -4.42 -11.85 25.31
N ARG A 174 -4.92 -10.61 25.21
CA ARG A 174 -6.14 -10.29 24.46
C ARG A 174 -5.98 -10.54 22.97
N ALA A 175 -4.81 -10.23 22.42
CA ALA A 175 -4.52 -10.40 21.01
C ALA A 175 -4.32 -11.87 20.64
N LYS A 176 -3.64 -12.66 21.48
CA LYS A 176 -3.33 -14.08 21.22
C LYS A 176 -4.57 -14.94 20.95
N ARG A 177 -5.70 -14.62 21.59
CA ARG A 177 -6.96 -15.37 21.45
C ARG A 177 -7.76 -15.03 20.18
N GLN A 178 -7.32 -14.03 19.42
CA GLN A 178 -8.02 -13.58 18.21
C GLN A 178 -7.26 -13.99 16.95
N ARG A 179 -7.99 -14.48 15.95
CA ARG A 179 -7.43 -14.81 14.64
C ARG A 179 -7.08 -13.53 13.84
N GLY A 180 -6.18 -13.69 12.87
CA GLY A 180 -5.79 -12.65 11.92
C GLY A 180 -4.58 -11.83 12.36
N VAL A 181 -4.35 -10.73 11.65
CA VAL A 181 -3.14 -9.90 11.77
C VAL A 181 -3.34 -8.68 12.65
N ILE A 182 -2.25 -8.08 13.13
CA ILE A 182 -2.28 -6.83 13.89
C ILE A 182 -3.07 -5.74 13.16
N SER A 183 -3.93 -5.02 13.89
CA SER A 183 -4.77 -3.99 13.28
C SER A 183 -4.00 -2.70 13.03
N ARG A 184 -4.42 -1.96 12.01
CA ARG A 184 -3.92 -0.60 11.75
C ARG A 184 -4.11 0.30 12.97
N GLN A 185 -5.24 0.17 13.69
CA GLN A 185 -5.53 0.97 14.87
C GLN A 185 -4.53 0.70 16.01
N ALA A 186 -4.11 -0.55 16.20
CA ALA A 186 -3.07 -0.89 17.19
C ALA A 186 -1.73 -0.21 16.84
N CYS A 187 -1.32 -0.29 15.56
CA CYS A 187 -0.13 0.41 15.08
C CYS A 187 -0.25 1.93 15.25
N TRP A 188 -1.41 2.50 14.93
CA TRP A 188 -1.66 3.93 15.07
C TRP A 188 -1.54 4.40 16.52
N ARG A 189 -2.10 3.64 17.48
CA ARG A 189 -1.99 3.97 18.91
C ARG A 189 -0.53 4.05 19.34
N VAL A 190 0.26 3.02 19.03
CA VAL A 190 1.69 2.98 19.38
C VAL A 190 2.47 4.11 18.71
N PHE A 191 2.29 4.31 17.40
CA PHE A 191 3.04 5.34 16.67
C PHE A 191 2.63 6.77 17.04
N SER A 192 1.37 7.01 17.39
CA SER A 192 0.92 8.35 17.82
C SER A 192 1.47 8.71 19.19
N CYS A 193 1.73 7.73 20.06
CA CYS A 193 2.38 7.97 21.34
C CYS A 193 3.83 8.46 21.20
N LEU A 194 4.52 8.21 20.08
CA LEU A 194 5.89 8.69 19.87
C LEU A 194 6.00 10.21 19.99
N SER A 195 4.98 10.93 19.52
CA SER A 195 4.92 12.40 19.64
C SER A 195 4.80 12.85 21.09
N CYS A 196 4.21 12.04 21.98
CA CYS A 196 4.10 12.35 23.40
C CYS A 196 5.38 11.96 24.17
N CYS A 197 6.06 10.89 23.74
CA CYS A 197 7.20 10.33 24.47
C CYS A 197 8.56 10.93 24.08
N ILE A 198 8.64 11.59 22.93
CA ILE A 198 9.89 12.20 22.43
C ILE A 198 9.62 13.68 22.16
N ASP A 199 10.22 14.57 22.96
CA ASP A 199 9.95 16.00 22.92
C ASP A 199 10.23 16.64 21.56
N GLU A 200 11.32 16.24 20.92
CA GLU A 200 11.69 16.66 19.55
C GLU A 200 10.66 16.22 18.49
N LEU A 201 9.81 15.22 18.80
CA LEU A 201 8.75 14.73 17.91
C LEU A 201 7.37 15.31 18.23
N ARG A 202 7.22 16.12 19.31
CA ARG A 202 5.92 16.70 19.70
C ARG A 202 5.27 17.52 18.58
N GLN A 203 6.09 18.19 17.77
CA GLN A 203 5.63 19.01 16.65
C GLN A 203 5.15 18.16 15.45
N HIS A 204 5.60 16.91 15.38
CA HIS A 204 5.22 15.98 14.31
C HIS A 204 4.03 15.14 14.73
N LYS A 205 2.92 15.20 13.99
CA LYS A 205 1.80 14.26 14.18
C LYS A 205 2.14 12.90 13.57
N ILE A 206 2.63 11.97 14.38
CA ILE A 206 3.05 10.65 13.88
C ILE A 206 1.86 9.70 13.80
N GLY A 207 1.74 8.99 12.68
CA GLY A 207 0.75 7.94 12.49
C GLY A 207 1.17 6.97 11.42
N CYS A 208 0.28 6.05 11.02
CA CYS A 208 0.64 4.98 10.10
C CYS A 208 1.06 5.46 8.69
N HIS A 209 0.60 6.64 8.24
CA HIS A 209 1.06 7.22 6.97
C HIS A 209 2.36 8.01 7.11
N SER A 210 2.81 8.33 8.32
CA SER A 210 4.08 9.03 8.55
C SER A 210 5.25 8.17 8.09
N LEU A 211 5.22 6.84 8.31
CA LEU A 211 6.23 5.90 7.78
C LEU A 211 6.46 6.07 6.27
N ARG A 212 5.36 6.11 5.51
CA ARG A 212 5.43 6.25 4.05
C ARG A 212 5.91 7.64 3.62
N LYS A 213 5.61 8.69 4.39
CA LYS A 213 6.13 10.05 4.16
C LYS A 213 7.62 10.14 4.46
N ILE A 214 8.07 9.52 5.56
CA ILE A 214 9.47 9.40 5.95
C ILE A 214 10.25 8.70 4.83
N PHE A 215 9.77 7.54 4.37
CA PHE A 215 10.35 6.86 3.21
C PHE A 215 10.41 7.76 1.98
N ALA A 216 9.30 8.40 1.61
CA ALA A 216 9.24 9.26 0.42
C ALA A 216 10.26 10.41 0.47
N ARG A 217 10.35 11.10 1.60
CA ARG A 217 11.26 12.23 1.79
C ARG A 217 12.71 11.78 1.77
N HIS A 218 13.05 10.70 2.47
CA HIS A 218 14.42 10.20 2.46
C HIS A 218 14.83 9.60 1.12
N LEU A 219 13.91 8.93 0.42
CA LEU A 219 14.16 8.42 -0.92
C LEU A 219 14.47 9.57 -1.88
N TYR A 220 13.67 10.65 -1.84
CA TYR A 220 13.90 11.86 -2.63
C TYR A 220 15.29 12.45 -2.43
N HIS A 221 15.75 12.60 -1.18
CA HIS A 221 17.10 13.10 -0.95
C HIS A 221 18.21 12.10 -1.30
N SER A 222 17.95 10.79 -1.23
CA SER A 222 18.94 9.78 -1.63
C SER A 222 19.05 9.57 -3.15
N SER A 223 17.98 9.88 -3.90
CA SER A 223 17.93 9.78 -5.36
C SER A 223 18.24 11.11 -6.05
N ASP A 224 19.03 11.96 -5.39
CA ASP A 224 19.37 13.31 -5.84
C ASP A 224 18.17 14.14 -6.36
N MET A 225 17.08 14.12 -5.59
CA MET A 225 15.88 14.92 -5.84
C MET A 225 15.08 14.52 -7.10
N ASP A 226 15.27 13.31 -7.63
CA ASP A 226 14.43 12.78 -8.71
C ASP A 226 13.01 12.41 -8.21
N ILE A 227 12.06 13.29 -8.49
CA ILE A 227 10.67 13.07 -8.10
C ILE A 227 9.95 12.00 -8.94
N GLY A 228 10.38 11.79 -10.19
CA GLY A 228 9.81 10.78 -11.09
C GLY A 228 10.09 9.38 -10.58
N LEU A 229 11.33 9.11 -10.17
CA LEU A 229 11.73 7.86 -9.53
C LEU A 229 10.96 7.64 -8.23
N VAL A 230 10.86 8.65 -7.36
CA VAL A 230 10.11 8.54 -6.11
C VAL A 230 8.63 8.24 -6.36
N ALA A 231 8.00 8.94 -7.31
CA ALA A 231 6.59 8.72 -7.64
C ALA A 231 6.35 7.30 -8.17
N THR A 232 7.26 6.80 -9.01
CA THR A 232 7.22 5.45 -9.59
C THR A 232 7.38 4.38 -8.51
N ILE A 233 8.39 4.50 -7.65
CA ILE A 233 8.68 3.56 -6.56
C ILE A 233 7.51 3.52 -5.57
N ILE A 234 6.98 4.68 -5.18
CA ILE A 234 5.85 4.77 -4.25
C ILE A 234 4.55 4.26 -4.90
N GLY A 235 4.42 4.37 -6.22
CA GLY A 235 3.24 3.98 -6.99
C GLY A 235 2.12 5.03 -6.92
N HIS A 236 2.46 6.31 -6.83
CA HIS A 236 1.49 7.40 -6.93
C HIS A 236 1.07 7.61 -8.39
N GLN A 237 -0.22 7.91 -8.61
CA GLN A 237 -0.74 8.20 -9.95
C GLN A 237 -0.40 9.62 -10.43
N SER A 238 -0.08 10.54 -9.50
CA SER A 238 0.31 11.91 -9.85
C SER A 238 1.51 12.36 -9.02
N VAL A 239 2.40 13.10 -9.67
CA VAL A 239 3.57 13.73 -9.06
C VAL A 239 3.15 14.71 -7.95
N ALA A 240 2.04 15.43 -8.14
CA ALA A 240 1.45 16.30 -7.12
C ALA A 240 1.12 15.56 -5.80
N THR A 241 0.80 14.27 -5.86
CA THR A 241 0.60 13.46 -4.65
C THR A 241 1.93 13.18 -3.96
N THR A 242 3.00 12.93 -4.71
CA THR A 242 4.36 12.74 -4.18
C THR A 242 4.90 14.02 -3.56
N LEU A 243 4.71 15.18 -4.19
CA LEU A 243 5.08 16.49 -3.64
C LEU A 243 4.46 16.72 -2.25
N ARG A 244 3.17 16.41 -2.08
CA ARG A 244 2.48 16.48 -0.77
C ARG A 244 3.05 15.53 0.29
N TYR A 245 3.64 14.41 -0.12
CA TYR A 245 4.25 13.44 0.79
C TYR A 245 5.66 13.86 1.23
N ILE A 246 6.45 14.43 0.31
CA ILE A 246 7.80 14.93 0.59
C ILE A 246 7.73 16.20 1.43
N GLY A 247 6.79 17.11 1.11
CA GLY A 247 6.66 18.41 1.75
C GLY A 247 7.91 19.27 1.53
N ILE A 248 8.10 19.74 0.31
CA ILE A 248 9.21 20.64 -0.04
C ILE A 248 9.08 21.91 0.81
N SER A 249 10.14 22.27 1.54
CA SER A 249 10.21 23.53 2.29
C SER A 249 10.89 24.63 1.47
N ASP A 250 10.70 25.89 1.87
CA ASP A 250 11.40 27.02 1.25
C ASP A 250 12.93 26.88 1.34
N GLU A 251 13.42 26.26 2.42
CA GLU A 251 14.84 25.93 2.57
C GLU A 251 15.32 24.87 1.57
N ASP A 252 14.48 23.89 1.22
CA ASP A 252 14.80 22.92 0.17
C ASP A 252 14.92 23.63 -1.19
N THR A 253 14.02 24.58 -1.49
CA THR A 253 14.09 25.43 -2.70
C THR A 253 15.35 26.29 -2.73
N ARG A 254 15.68 26.95 -1.61
CA ARG A 254 16.89 27.78 -1.47
C ARG A 254 18.15 26.95 -1.70
N ARG A 255 18.23 25.77 -1.09
CA ARG A 255 19.37 24.86 -1.26
C ARG A 255 19.52 24.39 -2.70
N ALA A 256 18.41 24.11 -3.39
CA ALA A 256 18.44 23.74 -4.81
C ALA A 256 19.01 24.89 -5.67
N GLN A 257 18.61 26.13 -5.40
CA GLN A 257 19.17 27.30 -6.09
C GLN A 257 20.66 27.51 -5.81
N LEU A 258 21.10 27.32 -4.56
CA LEU A 258 22.53 27.46 -4.23
C LEU A 258 23.38 26.41 -4.95
N ARG A 259 22.92 25.15 -5.02
CA ARG A 259 23.60 24.08 -5.77
C ARG A 259 23.70 24.36 -7.27
N LEU A 260 22.80 25.17 -7.83
CA LEU A 260 22.87 25.54 -9.24
C LEU A 260 24.14 26.35 -9.53
N PHE A 261 24.53 27.23 -8.61
CA PHE A 261 25.77 27.99 -8.73
C PHE A 261 26.98 27.07 -8.64
N ASP A 262 26.99 26.14 -7.68
CA ASP A 262 28.04 25.12 -7.60
C ASP A 262 28.11 24.29 -8.90
N TYR A 263 26.98 23.94 -9.51
CA TYR A 263 26.98 23.14 -10.74
C TYR A 263 27.54 23.91 -11.95
N PHE A 264 27.20 25.18 -12.11
CA PHE A 264 27.67 25.98 -13.25
C PHE A 264 29.11 26.50 -13.09
N PHE A 265 29.56 26.68 -11.86
CA PHE A 265 30.80 27.40 -11.55
C PHE A 265 31.82 26.60 -10.73
N ALA A 266 31.62 25.29 -10.55
CA ALA A 266 32.63 24.37 -9.99
C ALA A 266 33.63 23.86 -11.05
#